data_AF-V5I6V7-F1
#
_entry.id   AF-V5I6V7-F1
#
_cell.length_a   1.000
_cell.length_b   1.000
_cell.length_c   1.000
_cell.angle_alpha   90.00
_cell.angle_beta   90.00
_cell.angle_gamma   90.00
#
_symmetry.space_group_name_H-M   'P 1'
#
loop_
_entity.id
_entity.type
_entity.pdbx_description
1 polymer ?
#
loop_
_entity_poly.entity_id
_entity_poly.type
_entity_poly.pdbx_seq_one_letter_code
_entity_poly.pdbx_strand_id
1 'polypeptide(L)'
;AASKIIVKEVKDVFNVYGIKVDPRHLSLVADYMTFNGTFEPLSRKGMESSVSPLQQISFESSLGFLKTATIRGKQDNLQNPSSALMIGKPCGTGTGCFTLFS
;
A
#
# COMPACT_ATOMS: atom_id res chain seq x y z
N ALA A 1 -3.35 -11.05 17.62
CA ALA A 1 -3.08 -10.21 18.81
C ALA A 1 -2.46 -8.87 18.43
N ALA A 2 -1.42 -8.83 17.58
CA ALA A 2 -0.74 -7.61 17.16
C ALA A 2 -1.65 -6.53 16.53
N SER A 3 -2.50 -6.86 15.54
CA SER A 3 -3.43 -5.88 14.92
C SER A 3 -4.30 -5.14 15.96
N LYS A 4 -4.86 -5.85 16.95
CA LYS A 4 -5.65 -5.24 18.03
C LYS A 4 -4.84 -4.26 18.89
N ILE A 5 -3.57 -4.55 19.12
CA ILE A 5 -2.66 -3.66 19.87
C ILE A 5 -2.41 -2.40 19.06
N ILE A 6 -2.09 -2.52 17.76
CA ILE A 6 -1.87 -1.37 16.87
C ILE A 6 -3.08 -0.44 16.87
N VAL A 7 -4.30 -0.98 16.71
CA VAL A 7 -5.53 -0.19 16.75
C VAL A 7 -5.67 0.58 18.07
N LYS A 8 -5.38 -0.08 19.20
CA LYS A 8 -5.47 0.54 20.52
C LYS A 8 -4.47 1.69 20.66
N GLU A 9 -3.20 1.46 20.36
CA GLU A 9 -2.15 2.48 20.51
C GLU A 9 -2.41 3.71 19.63
N VAL A 10 -2.80 3.50 18.36
CA VAL A 10 -3.11 4.61 17.44
C VAL A 10 -4.35 5.37 17.93
N LYS A 11 -5.38 4.67 18.42
CA LYS A 11 -6.57 5.29 19.00
C LYS A 11 -6.23 6.14 20.22
N ASP A 12 -5.38 5.63 21.11
CA ASP A 12 -4.98 6.34 22.33
C ASP A 12 -4.23 7.63 22.01
N VAL A 13 -3.36 7.63 20.99
CA VAL A 13 -2.70 8.86 20.48
C VAL A 13 -3.72 9.90 20.01
N PHE A 14 -4.69 9.52 19.17
CA PHE A 14 -5.70 10.48 18.70
C PHE A 14 -6.63 10.97 19.82
N ASN A 15 -6.92 10.12 20.80
CA ASN A 15 -7.80 10.44 21.93
C ASN A 15 -7.22 11.56 22.82
N VAL A 16 -5.89 11.61 22.98
CA VAL A 16 -5.20 12.69 23.73
C VAL A 16 -5.46 14.06 23.12
N TYR A 17 -5.65 14.13 21.80
CA TYR A 17 -5.96 15.38 21.08
C TYR A 17 -7.46 15.61 20.87
N GLY A 18 -8.33 14.75 21.43
CA GLY A 18 -9.79 14.82 21.24
C GLY A 18 -10.26 14.48 19.82
N ILE A 19 -9.40 13.87 19.00
CA ILE A 19 -9.71 13.54 17.60
C ILE A 19 -10.46 12.20 17.57
N LYS A 20 -11.70 12.22 17.08
CA LYS A 20 -12.50 11.00 16.90
C LYS A 20 -12.24 10.40 15.52
N VAL A 21 -11.64 9.21 15.49
CA VAL A 21 -11.42 8.43 14.27
C VAL A 21 -12.34 7.21 14.28
N ASP A 22 -13.02 6.95 13.16
CA ASP A 22 -13.83 5.74 13.02
C ASP A 22 -12.94 4.48 13.13
N PRO A 23 -13.30 3.50 13.97
CA PRO A 23 -12.53 2.28 14.15
C PRO A 23 -12.21 1.53 12.84
N ARG A 24 -13.08 1.64 11.82
CA ARG A 24 -12.88 0.99 10.51
C ARG A 24 -11.60 1.45 9.82
N HIS A 25 -11.22 2.73 9.95
CA HIS A 25 -9.97 3.24 9.39
C HIS A 25 -8.76 2.64 10.10
N LEU A 26 -8.82 2.58 11.43
CA LEU A 26 -7.74 2.05 12.25
C LEU A 26 -7.55 0.54 12.03
N SER A 27 -8.66 -0.19 11.92
CA SER A 27 -8.65 -1.63 11.59
C SER A 27 -8.03 -1.89 10.22
N LEU A 28 -8.41 -1.12 9.19
CA LEU A 28 -7.83 -1.27 7.85
C LEU A 28 -6.31 -1.06 7.88
N VAL A 29 -5.83 -0.04 8.58
CA VAL A 29 -4.39 0.24 8.72
C VAL A 29 -3.68 -0.88 9.48
N ALA A 30 -4.23 -1.33 10.61
CA ALA A 30 -3.63 -2.39 11.41
C ALA A 30 -3.58 -3.73 10.68
N ASP A 31 -4.62 -4.06 9.91
CA ASP A 31 -4.67 -5.27 9.09
C ASP A 31 -3.66 -5.18 7.94
N TYR A 32 -3.53 -4.02 7.30
CA TYR A 32 -2.49 -3.79 6.29
C TYR A 32 -1.08 -3.90 6.88
N MET A 33 -0.84 -3.42 8.11
CA MET A 33 0.46 -3.56 8.77
C MET A 33 0.77 -4.99 9.22
N THR A 34 -0.21 -5.90 9.21
CA THR A 34 -0.06 -7.28 9.71
C THR A 34 -0.46 -8.36 8.70
N PHE A 35 -0.70 -7.99 7.45
CA PHE A 35 -1.28 -8.89 6.44
C PHE A 35 -0.42 -10.12 6.14
N ASN A 36 0.90 -9.99 6.25
CA ASN A 36 1.87 -11.05 5.95
C ASN A 36 2.16 -11.97 7.18
N GLY A 37 1.44 -11.79 8.28
CA GLY A 37 1.65 -12.53 9.54
C GLY A 37 2.76 -11.96 10.44
N THR A 38 3.46 -10.92 9.99
CA THR A 38 4.47 -10.16 10.75
C THR A 38 4.09 -8.68 10.76
N PHE A 39 4.82 -7.86 11.52
CA PHE A 39 4.62 -6.41 11.51
C PHE A 39 5.40 -5.78 10.35
N GLU A 40 4.69 -5.23 9.37
CA GLU A 40 5.26 -4.43 8.30
C GLU A 40 5.01 -2.93 8.53
N PRO A 41 6.06 -2.10 8.63
CA PRO A 41 5.89 -0.66 8.77
C PRO A 41 5.49 -0.01 7.44
N LEU A 42 4.70 1.06 7.49
CA LEU A 42 4.37 1.89 6.33
C LEU A 42 5.54 2.82 5.93
N SER A 43 6.67 2.22 5.53
CA SER A 43 7.91 2.91 5.16
C SER A 43 8.59 2.20 3.98
N ARG A 44 9.78 2.66 3.54
CA ARG A 44 10.60 2.00 2.51
C ARG A 44 10.66 0.49 2.66
N LYS A 45 10.94 0.03 3.89
CA LYS A 45 11.12 -1.38 4.20
C LYS A 45 9.84 -2.18 4.00
N GLY A 46 8.68 -1.60 4.32
CA GLY A 46 7.40 -2.22 3.99
C GLY A 46 7.12 -2.18 2.49
N MET A 47 7.53 -1.12 1.79
CA MET A 47 7.34 -1.03 0.34
C MET A 47 8.19 -2.04 -0.45
N GLU A 48 9.30 -2.53 0.10
CA GLU A 48 10.13 -3.59 -0.50
C GLU A 48 9.33 -4.90 -0.74
N SER A 49 8.28 -5.17 0.06
CA SER A 49 7.39 -6.33 -0.11
C SER A 49 6.36 -6.14 -1.23
N SER A 50 6.20 -4.94 -1.78
CA SER A 50 5.24 -4.65 -2.84
C SER A 50 5.54 -5.43 -4.13
N VAL A 51 4.48 -5.96 -4.74
CA VAL A 51 4.54 -6.76 -5.97
C VAL A 51 4.81 -5.89 -7.20
N SER A 52 4.37 -4.63 -7.21
CA SER A 52 4.50 -3.73 -8.36
C SER A 52 5.84 -2.97 -8.31
N PRO A 53 6.82 -3.28 -9.18
CA PRO A 53 8.08 -2.53 -9.22
C PRO A 53 7.87 -1.05 -9.57
N LEU A 54 6.88 -0.70 -10.40
CA LEU A 54 6.60 0.70 -10.72
C LEU A 54 6.03 1.45 -9.50
N GLN A 55 5.20 0.79 -8.67
CA GLN A 55 4.77 1.37 -7.39
C GLN A 55 5.97 1.61 -6.47
N GLN A 56 6.91 0.65 -6.37
CA GLN A 56 8.13 0.80 -5.56
C GLN A 56 8.95 2.02 -6.03
N ILE A 57 9.15 2.15 -7.35
CA ILE A 57 9.90 3.25 -7.97
C ILE A 57 9.23 4.62 -7.71
N SER A 58 7.89 4.66 -7.67
CA SER A 58 7.12 5.89 -7.46
C SER A 58 7.12 6.42 -6.02
N PHE A 59 7.49 5.59 -5.04
CA PHE A 59 7.43 5.97 -3.62
C PHE A 59 8.70 6.72 -3.17
N GLU A 60 9.84 6.05 -3.12
CA GLU A 60 11.14 6.65 -2.81
C GLU A 60 12.29 5.75 -3.31
N SER A 61 13.53 6.24 -3.36
CA SER A 61 14.70 5.47 -3.85
C SER A 61 14.53 4.87 -5.26
N SER A 62 13.92 5.63 -6.17
CA SER A 62 13.52 5.22 -7.52
C SER A 62 14.61 4.48 -8.29
N LEU A 63 15.84 5.01 -8.34
CA LEU A 63 16.95 4.37 -9.04
C LEU A 63 17.39 3.04 -8.41
N GLY A 64 17.28 2.91 -7.08
CA GLY A 64 17.60 1.68 -6.37
C GLY A 64 16.61 0.56 -6.68
N PHE A 65 15.32 0.88 -6.65
CA PHE A 65 14.26 -0.06 -7.04
C PHE A 65 14.32 -0.40 -8.52
N LEU A 66 14.57 0.58 -9.40
CA LEU A 66 14.73 0.35 -10.83
C LEU A 66 15.91 -0.60 -11.10
N LYS A 67 17.09 -0.33 -10.53
CA LYS A 67 18.26 -1.20 -10.67
C LYS A 67 17.94 -2.63 -10.22
N THR A 68 17.30 -2.77 -9.06
CA THR A 68 16.94 -4.08 -8.50
C THR A 68 15.92 -4.81 -9.39
N ALA A 69 14.91 -4.09 -9.89
CA ALA A 69 13.90 -4.64 -10.79
C ALA A 69 14.52 -5.10 -12.11
N THR A 70 15.42 -4.32 -12.70
CA THR A 70 16.13 -4.68 -13.94
C THR A 70 17.02 -5.90 -13.73
N ILE A 71 17.82 -5.94 -12.66
CA ILE A 71 18.72 -7.07 -12.36
C ILE A 71 17.92 -8.37 -12.12
N ARG A 72 16.78 -8.27 -11.45
CA ARG A 72 15.91 -9.42 -11.13
C ARG A 72 14.90 -9.76 -12.23
N GLY A 73 14.86 -9.00 -13.33
CA GLY A 73 13.88 -9.17 -14.40
C GLY A 73 12.43 -9.05 -13.92
N LYS A 74 12.14 -8.21 -12.93
CA LYS A 74 10.77 -8.03 -12.40
C LYS A 74 9.85 -7.45 -13.48
N GLN A 75 8.62 -7.94 -13.53
CA GLN A 75 7.56 -7.43 -14.40
C GLN A 75 6.46 -6.76 -13.56
N ASP A 76 5.86 -5.70 -14.08
CA ASP A 76 4.70 -5.04 -13.48
C ASP A 76 3.41 -5.50 -14.17
N ASN A 77 2.41 -5.88 -13.40
CA ASN A 77 1.13 -6.35 -13.94
C ASN A 77 0.14 -5.21 -14.26
N LEU A 78 0.52 -3.94 -14.00
CA LEU A 78 -0.27 -2.74 -14.28
C LEU A 78 -1.68 -2.78 -13.65
N GLN A 79 -1.80 -3.44 -12.49
CA GLN A 79 -3.03 -3.48 -11.69
C GLN A 79 -3.02 -2.44 -10.58
N ASN A 80 -1.83 -2.07 -10.09
CA ASN A 80 -1.69 -1.08 -9.03
C ASN A 80 -1.99 0.33 -9.57
N PRO A 81 -2.67 1.20 -8.81
CA PRO A 81 -3.01 2.54 -9.27
C PRO A 81 -1.79 3.36 -9.72
N SER A 82 -0.67 3.27 -8.99
CA SER A 82 0.56 3.98 -9.37
C SER A 82 1.13 3.52 -10.70
N SER A 83 1.12 2.20 -10.97
CA SER A 83 1.66 1.65 -12.21
C SER A 83 0.74 1.90 -13.41
N ALA A 84 -0.58 1.83 -13.20
CA ALA A 84 -1.58 2.21 -14.21
C ALA A 84 -1.45 3.70 -14.59
N LEU A 85 -1.33 4.59 -13.60
CA LEU A 85 -1.14 6.02 -13.83
C LEU A 85 0.14 6.31 -14.62
N MET A 86 1.26 5.64 -14.27
CA MET A 86 2.55 5.86 -14.91
C MET A 86 2.55 5.57 -16.42
N ILE A 87 1.68 4.66 -16.89
CA ILE A 87 1.54 4.30 -18.30
C ILE A 87 0.30 4.90 -18.98
N GLY A 88 -0.49 5.71 -18.26
CA GLY A 88 -1.71 6.32 -18.78
C GLY A 88 -2.90 5.36 -18.95
N LYS A 89 -2.90 4.22 -18.25
CA LYS A 89 -4.02 3.26 -18.22
C LYS A 89 -5.03 3.67 -17.14
N PRO A 90 -6.36 3.55 -17.38
CA PRO A 90 -7.36 3.72 -16.33
C PRO A 90 -7.13 2.79 -15.14
N CYS A 91 -7.21 3.32 -13.91
CA CYS A 91 -7.06 2.53 -12.68
C CYS A 91 -8.25 1.58 -12.49
N GLY A 92 -7.99 0.36 -12.01
CA GLY A 92 -9.01 -0.66 -11.73
C GLY A 92 -9.86 -0.42 -10.48
N THR A 93 -10.02 0.83 -10.04
CA THR A 93 -10.76 1.22 -8.83
C THR A 93 -11.92 2.15 -9.18
N GLY A 94 -12.95 2.19 -8.34
CA GLY A 94 -14.14 3.02 -8.57
C GLY A 94 -14.86 2.63 -9.86
N THR A 95 -15.04 3.57 -10.78
CA THR A 95 -15.73 3.32 -12.07
C THR A 95 -14.91 2.48 -13.05
N GLY A 96 -13.60 2.34 -12.83
CA GLY A 96 -12.72 1.51 -13.65
C GLY A 96 -12.66 0.04 -13.23
N CYS A 97 -13.40 -0.37 -12.19
CA CYS A 97 -13.38 -1.75 -11.69
C CYS A 97 -14.22 -2.74 -12.51
N PHE A 98 -14.99 -2.26 -13.50
CA PHE A 98 -15.82 -3.09 -14.37
C PHE A 98 -15.69 -2.65 -15.84
N THR A 99 -15.95 -3.59 -16.73
CA THR A 99 -15.99 -3.34 -18.17
C THR A 99 -17.44 -3.33 -18.63
N LEU A 100 -17.79 -2.36 -19.47
CA LEU A 100 -19.05 -2.37 -20.20
C LEU A 100 -18.83 -3.15 -21.49
N PHE A 101 -19.57 -4.25 -21.67
CA PHE A 101 -19.63 -4.91 -22.97
C PHE A 101 -20.58 -4.09 -23.85
N SER A 102 -20.07 -3.67 -25.01
CA SER A 102 -20.89 -3.12 -26.09
C SER A 102 -21.22 -4.22 -27.10
#